data_AF-A0A956QGI2-F1
#
_entry.id   AF-A0A956QGI2-F1
#
_cell.length_a   1.000
_cell.length_b   1.000
_cell.length_c   1.000
_cell.angle_alpha   90.00
_cell.angle_beta   90.00
_cell.angle_gamma   90.00
#
_symmetry.space_group_name_H-M   'P 1'
#
loop_
_entity.id
_entity.type
_entity.pdbx_description
1 polymer ?
#
loop_
_entity_poly.entity_id
_entity_poly.type
_entity_poly.pdbx_seq_one_letter_code
_entity_poly.pdbx_strand_id
1 'polypeptide(L)'
;MADLGGAFLRECPSCHFSNPISAQLCQQCQASLSEPEPVALDLVASDHTNLDEDYTPLHQSPNLLALREAVEELRSGQLDHNDYAEVVGEVRDSVRPALAQLELAAAQI
;
A
#
# COMPACT_ATOMS: atom_id res chain seq x y z
N MET A 1 -48.45 17.11 1.49
CA MET A 1 -48.11 16.05 0.51
C MET A 1 -46.64 15.74 0.71
N ALA A 2 -46.32 14.47 0.92
CA ALA A 2 -45.04 13.98 1.40
C ALA A 2 -43.94 14.07 0.33
N ASP A 3 -42.74 14.50 0.71
CA ASP A 3 -41.51 14.05 0.07
C ASP A 3 -40.34 14.14 1.07
N LEU A 4 -40.07 13.04 1.78
CA LEU A 4 -38.90 12.84 2.65
C LEU A 4 -38.02 11.74 2.03
N GLY A 5 -37.67 11.85 0.75
CA GLY A 5 -37.03 10.74 0.01
C GLY A 5 -35.57 10.93 -0.42
N GLY A 6 -34.96 12.10 -0.21
CA GLY A 6 -33.77 12.51 -1.00
C GLY A 6 -32.36 12.33 -0.41
N ALA A 7 -32.16 11.68 0.75
CA ALA A 7 -30.97 11.96 1.57
C ALA A 7 -29.97 10.81 1.83
N PHE A 8 -29.89 9.76 1.01
CA PHE A 8 -28.96 8.64 1.29
C PHE A 8 -28.24 8.06 0.07
N LEU A 9 -28.05 8.84 -1.00
CA LEU A 9 -27.25 8.43 -2.15
C LEU A 9 -26.00 9.32 -2.28
N ARG A 10 -24.88 8.69 -2.63
CA ARG A 10 -23.61 9.32 -2.95
C ARG A 10 -23.18 8.95 -4.36
N GLU A 11 -22.62 9.89 -5.08
CA GLU A 11 -22.16 9.66 -6.44
C GLU A 11 -20.74 9.06 -6.45
N CYS A 12 -20.48 8.13 -7.36
CA CYS A 12 -19.13 7.57 -7.54
C CYS A 12 -18.24 8.59 -8.26
N PRO A 13 -17.07 8.96 -7.70
CA PRO A 13 -16.17 9.91 -8.36
C PRO A 13 -15.52 9.37 -9.64
N SER A 14 -15.51 8.03 -9.83
CA SER A 14 -14.88 7.40 -10.99
C SER A 14 -15.84 7.17 -12.17
N CYS A 15 -17.11 6.88 -11.91
CA CYS A 15 -18.08 6.53 -12.96
C CYS A 15 -19.44 7.23 -12.86
N HIS A 16 -19.63 8.14 -11.89
CA HIS A 16 -20.86 8.91 -11.67
C HIS A 16 -22.10 8.09 -11.32
N PHE A 17 -21.93 6.80 -11.00
CA PHE A 17 -23.04 5.97 -10.54
C PHE A 17 -23.55 6.43 -9.16
N SER A 18 -24.87 6.42 -8.96
CA SER A 18 -25.49 6.69 -7.66
C SER A 18 -25.43 5.46 -6.76
N ASN A 19 -24.70 5.56 -5.66
CA ASN A 19 -24.50 4.49 -4.69
C ASN A 19 -25.21 4.82 -3.36
N PRO A 20 -25.60 3.81 -2.56
CA PRO A 20 -26.01 4.03 -1.18
C PRO A 20 -24.92 4.78 -0.39
N ILE A 21 -25.30 5.68 0.52
CA ILE A 21 -24.33 6.45 1.32
C ILE A 21 -23.46 5.56 2.21
N SER A 22 -23.95 4.37 2.57
CA SER A 22 -23.23 3.34 3.32
C SER A 22 -22.28 2.49 2.47
N ALA A 23 -22.30 2.63 1.14
CA ALA A 23 -21.41 1.87 0.27
C ALA A 23 -19.97 2.41 0.37
N GLN A 24 -19.03 1.51 0.62
CA GLN A 24 -17.59 1.81 0.63
C GLN A 24 -16.95 1.68 -0.76
N LEU A 25 -17.51 0.81 -1.61
CA LEU A 25 -17.08 0.59 -3.00
C LEU A 25 -18.25 0.86 -3.95
N CYS A 26 -17.93 1.30 -5.16
CA CYS A 26 -18.91 1.53 -6.20
C CYS A 26 -19.53 0.20 -6.67
N GLN A 27 -20.86 0.12 -6.69
CA GLN A 27 -21.57 -1.08 -7.15
C GLN A 27 -21.47 -1.31 -8.67
N GLN A 28 -21.02 -0.32 -9.44
CA GLN A 28 -20.85 -0.44 -10.88
C GLN A 28 -19.39 -0.67 -11.29
N CYS A 29 -18.44 0.12 -10.79
CA CYS A 29 -17.03 0.04 -11.20
C CYS A 29 -16.06 -0.47 -10.13
N GLN A 30 -16.55 -0.79 -8.92
CA GLN A 30 -15.77 -1.26 -7.77
C GLN A 30 -14.72 -0.27 -7.23
N ALA A 31 -14.68 0.98 -7.72
CA ALA A 31 -13.81 2.02 -7.19
C ALA A 31 -14.18 2.38 -5.74
N SER A 32 -13.18 2.74 -4.92
CA SER A 32 -13.40 3.26 -3.58
C SER A 32 -14.26 4.52 -3.63
N LEU A 33 -15.31 4.54 -2.83
CA LEU A 33 -16.14 5.73 -2.63
C LEU A 33 -15.57 6.59 -1.49
N SER A 34 -14.85 6.02 -0.54
CA SER A 34 -14.16 6.80 0.49
C SER A 34 -13.00 7.58 -0.12
N GLU A 35 -12.86 8.87 0.24
CA GLU A 35 -11.58 9.55 0.06
C GLU A 35 -10.53 8.71 0.78
N PRO A 36 -9.37 8.46 0.17
CA PRO A 36 -8.27 7.87 0.90
C PRO A 36 -7.95 8.85 2.03
N GLU A 37 -8.27 8.49 3.28
CA GLU A 37 -7.54 9.09 4.37
C GLU A 37 -6.07 8.88 4.02
N PRO A 38 -5.25 9.94 3.98
CA PRO A 38 -3.83 9.74 3.83
C PRO A 38 -3.43 8.91 5.05
N VAL A 39 -3.27 7.61 4.84
CA VAL A 39 -2.51 6.77 5.74
C VAL A 39 -1.09 7.29 5.57
N ALA A 40 -0.80 8.37 6.29
CA ALA A 40 0.56 8.79 6.56
C ALA A 40 1.13 7.63 7.37
N LEU A 41 1.70 6.68 6.65
CA LEU A 41 2.68 5.75 7.21
C LEU A 41 3.86 6.64 7.58
N ASP A 42 3.74 7.35 8.70
CA ASP A 42 4.80 8.20 9.24
C ASP A 42 5.83 7.30 9.89
N LEU A 43 6.60 6.64 9.03
CA LEU A 43 7.73 5.78 9.41
C LEU A 43 8.93 6.57 9.94
N VAL A 44 8.80 7.90 10.09
CA VAL A 44 9.89 8.79 10.49
C VAL A 44 9.82 9.23 11.95
N ALA A 45 8.83 8.76 12.74
CA ALA A 45 8.71 9.08 14.16
C ALA A 45 9.67 8.31 15.08
N SER A 46 10.75 7.74 14.53
CA SER A 46 11.89 7.31 15.33
C SER A 46 12.97 8.37 15.17
N ASP A 47 13.10 9.21 16.20
CA ASP A 47 14.11 10.25 16.35
C ASP A 47 15.51 9.62 16.38
N HIS A 48 16.01 9.20 15.22
CA HIS A 48 17.35 8.67 15.06
C HIS A 48 18.32 9.83 14.83
N THR A 49 18.63 10.55 15.90
CA THR A 49 19.72 11.55 15.91
C THR A 49 21.13 10.92 15.90
N ASN A 50 21.24 9.62 15.63
CA ASN A 50 22.49 8.92 15.29
C ASN A 50 22.19 7.85 14.24
N LEU A 51 21.92 8.29 13.00
CA LEU A 51 22.04 7.39 11.86
C LEU A 51 23.49 7.48 11.39
N ASP A 52 24.20 6.34 11.43
CA ASP A 52 25.53 6.19 10.83
C ASP A 52 25.54 6.78 9.40
N GLU A 53 26.71 7.20 8.93
CA GLU A 53 26.92 7.84 7.62
C GLU A 53 26.39 7.04 6.40
N ASP A 54 25.91 5.81 6.62
CA ASP A 54 25.43 4.86 5.61
C ASP A 54 23.90 4.66 5.61
N TYR A 55 23.13 5.61 6.18
CA TYR A 55 21.67 5.54 6.12
C TYR A 55 21.13 5.81 4.71
N THR A 56 20.53 4.78 4.12
CA THR A 56 19.70 4.92 2.92
C THR A 56 18.25 5.20 3.35
N PRO A 57 17.67 6.36 3.02
CA PRO A 57 16.25 6.61 3.26
C PRO A 57 15.39 5.52 2.63
N LEU A 58 14.33 5.10 3.31
CA LEU A 58 13.51 3.97 2.88
C LEU A 58 13.01 4.08 1.42
N HIS A 59 12.59 5.29 1.01
CA HIS A 59 12.13 5.59 -0.35
C HIS A 59 13.23 5.51 -1.42
N GLN A 60 14.49 5.39 -1.01
CA GLN A 60 15.68 5.24 -1.87
C GLN A 60 16.26 3.83 -1.80
N SER A 61 15.67 2.94 -1.00
CA SER A 61 16.08 1.54 -0.95
C SER A 61 15.92 0.90 -2.34
N PRO A 62 16.98 0.33 -2.94
CA PRO A 62 16.93 -0.30 -4.25
C PRO A 62 15.83 -1.36 -4.35
N ASN A 63 15.66 -2.16 -3.29
CA ASN A 63 14.66 -3.22 -3.22
C ASN A 63 13.22 -2.66 -3.22
N LEU A 64 12.99 -1.54 -2.53
CA LEU A 64 11.66 -0.92 -2.49
C LEU A 64 11.34 -0.15 -3.76
N LEU A 65 12.35 0.43 -4.41
CA LEU A 65 12.21 1.03 -5.73
C LEU A 65 11.86 -0.04 -6.77
N ALA A 66 12.59 -1.16 -6.81
CA ALA A 66 12.32 -2.27 -7.72
C ALA A 66 10.92 -2.88 -7.50
N LEU A 67 10.52 -3.07 -6.24
CA LEU A 67 9.18 -3.56 -5.92
C LEU A 67 8.09 -2.57 -6.35
N ARG A 68 8.30 -1.27 -6.18
CA ARG A 68 7.35 -0.24 -6.63
C ARG A 68 7.19 -0.26 -8.15
N GLU A 69 8.29 -0.31 -8.88
CA GLU A 69 8.29 -0.39 -10.35
C GLU A 69 7.56 -1.66 -10.82
N ALA A 70 7.88 -2.82 -10.24
CA ALA A 70 7.22 -4.08 -10.59
C ALA A 70 5.70 -4.07 -10.33
N VAL A 71 5.23 -3.37 -9.29
CA VAL A 71 3.79 -3.17 -9.04
C VAL A 71 3.15 -2.29 -10.12
N GLU A 72 3.83 -1.24 -10.56
CA GLU A 72 3.35 -0.34 -11.63
C GLU A 72 3.26 -1.09 -12.97
N GLU A 73 4.29 -1.87 -13.31
CA GLU A 73 4.33 -2.67 -14.54
C GLU A 73 3.31 -3.81 -14.54
N LEU A 74 3.08 -4.47 -13.39
CA LEU A 74 2.04 -5.49 -13.28
C LEU A 74 0.65 -4.88 -13.51
N ARG A 75 0.41 -3.67 -12.98
CA ARG A 75 -0.86 -2.95 -13.16
C ARG A 75 -1.07 -2.47 -14.59
N SER A 76 -0.01 -2.06 -15.28
CA SER A 76 -0.06 -1.65 -16.69
C SER A 76 -0.10 -2.83 -17.65
N GLY A 77 0.15 -4.05 -17.17
CA GLY A 77 0.23 -5.27 -17.97
C GLY A 77 1.57 -5.43 -18.72
N GLN A 78 2.60 -4.69 -18.31
CA GLN A 78 3.96 -4.77 -18.84
C GLN A 78 4.78 -5.89 -18.19
N LEU A 79 4.39 -6.31 -16.98
CA LEU A 79 5.00 -7.41 -16.23
C LEU A 79 3.95 -8.50 -15.99
N ASP A 80 4.35 -9.77 -16.09
CA ASP A 80 3.47 -10.88 -15.73
C ASP A 80 3.60 -11.26 -14.25
N HIS A 81 2.74 -12.16 -13.78
CA HIS A 81 2.73 -12.59 -12.37
C HIS A 81 3.96 -13.41 -11.96
N ASN A 82 4.61 -14.12 -12.89
CA ASN A 82 5.81 -14.90 -12.60
C ASN A 82 7.00 -13.96 -12.39
N ASP A 83 7.16 -12.99 -13.30
CA ASP A 83 8.24 -12.01 -13.22
C ASP A 83 8.06 -11.11 -11.97
N TYR A 84 6.82 -10.72 -11.65
CA TYR A 84 6.51 -10.04 -10.39
C TYR A 84 6.90 -10.88 -9.15
N ALA A 85 6.65 -12.19 -9.19
CA ALA A 85 6.97 -13.09 -8.08
C ALA A 85 8.49 -13.23 -7.88
N GLU A 86 9.29 -13.09 -8.93
CA GLU A 86 10.76 -13.07 -8.85
C GLU A 86 11.24 -11.85 -8.05
N VAL A 87 10.76 -10.65 -8.39
CA VAL A 87 11.08 -9.40 -7.66
C VAL A 87 10.69 -9.51 -6.19
N VAL A 88 9.50 -10.03 -5.89
CA VAL A 88 9.06 -10.27 -4.50
C VAL A 88 9.97 -11.27 -3.79
N GLY A 89 10.44 -12.30 -4.51
CA GLY A 89 11.40 -13.28 -4.03
C GLY A 89 12.71 -12.65 -3.58
N GLU A 90 13.27 -11.74 -4.38
CA GLU A 90 14.52 -11.02 -4.08
C GLU A 90 14.41 -10.13 -2.84
N VAL A 91 13.31 -9.38 -2.72
CA VAL A 91 13.06 -8.54 -1.53
C VAL A 91 12.93 -9.41 -0.28
N ARG A 92 12.18 -10.51 -0.35
CA ARG A 92 12.05 -11.46 0.76
C ARG A 92 13.40 -12.06 1.14
N ASP A 93 14.20 -12.45 0.16
CA ASP A 93 15.50 -13.08 0.39
C ASP A 93 16.50 -12.07 1.00
N SER A 94 16.35 -10.78 0.71
CA SER A 94 17.11 -9.70 1.35
C SER A 94 16.72 -9.46 2.81
N VAL A 95 15.44 -9.61 3.17
CA VAL A 95 14.94 -9.38 4.54
C VAL A 95 15.15 -10.60 5.45
N ARG A 96 15.14 -11.82 4.89
CA ARG A 96 15.22 -13.08 5.65
C ARG A 96 16.38 -13.15 6.65
N PRO A 97 17.62 -12.74 6.33
CA PRO A 97 18.74 -12.83 7.27
C PRO A 97 18.54 -11.93 8.49
N ALA A 98 18.01 -10.71 8.28
CA ALA A 98 17.74 -9.77 9.37
C ALA A 98 16.67 -10.31 10.31
N LEU A 99 15.59 -10.91 9.76
CA LEU A 99 14.56 -11.55 10.56
C LEU A 99 15.13 -12.71 11.41
N ALA A 100 15.95 -13.56 10.80
CA ALA A 100 16.59 -14.69 11.50
C ALA A 100 17.51 -14.22 12.64
N GLN A 101 18.22 -13.10 12.47
CA GLN A 101 19.04 -12.51 13.54
C GLN A 101 18.18 -12.01 14.71
N LEU A 102 17.05 -11.37 14.43
CA LEU A 102 16.12 -10.90 15.48
C LEU A 102 15.52 -12.07 16.25
N GLU A 103 15.12 -13.14 15.57
CA GLU A 103 14.61 -14.36 16.19
C GLU A 103 15.68 -15.01 17.11
N LEU A 104 16.92 -15.08 16.65
CA LEU A 104 18.03 -15.59 17.45
C LEU A 104 18.31 -14.74 18.68
N ALA A 105 18.28 -13.41 18.53
CA ALA A 105 18.47 -12.48 19.65
C ALA A 105 17.34 -12.58 20.67
N ALA A 106 16.09 -12.71 20.21
CA ALA A 106 14.93 -12.88 21.08
C ALA A 106 14.97 -14.20 21.88
N ALA A 107 15.56 -15.26 21.33
CA ALA A 107 15.70 -16.54 22.02
C ALA A 107 16.76 -16.56 23.14
N GLN A 108 17.55 -15.50 23.29
CA GLN A 108 18.62 -15.38 24.29
C GLN A 108 18.22 -14.54 25.52
N ILE A 109 16.98 -14.05 25.56
CA ILE A 109 16.39 -13.21 26.62
C ILE A 109 15.40 -14.07 27.43
#